data_AF-A0A8H4LSC1-F1
#
_entry.id   AF-A0A8H4LSC1-F1
#
_cell.length_a   1.000
_cell.length_b   1.000
_cell.length_c   1.000
_cell.angle_alpha   90.00
_cell.angle_beta   90.00
_cell.angle_gamma   90.00
#
_symmetry.space_group_name_H-M   'P 1'
#
loop_
_entity.id
_entity.type
_entity.pdbx_description
1 polymer ?
#
loop_
_entity_poly.entity_id
_entity_poly.type
_entity_poly.pdbx_seq_one_letter_code
_entity_poly.pdbx_strand_id
1 'polypeptide(L)'
;MASTASPAPKPPPQPADSPGPFPFPRAYHFPAFFTRQTNLTTHHAQLSKWSALVLAYARHHRIFRLHLSAAADSDLFSNRRIHRRLSPADIRDLLDFMRRDGRAEYLDAKDSGDVVFVHWRMPDEWAAIVEAYVEDSGQKGGVLTLYELTEGEATKGTQLNGIDSQVLLKALNILVKRGKAQIFGQEDSLGVKFF
;
A
#
# COMPACT_ATOMS: atom_id res chain seq x y z
N MET A 1 31.37 38.22 -43.84
CA MET A 1 30.58 38.47 -42.62
C MET A 1 29.39 37.52 -42.62
N ALA A 2 29.03 37.03 -41.42
CA ALA A 2 27.88 36.18 -41.06
C ALA A 2 27.90 34.72 -41.55
N SER A 3 27.54 33.70 -40.77
CA SER A 3 27.33 33.56 -39.32
C SER A 3 27.34 32.05 -39.07
N THR A 4 28.25 31.56 -38.24
CA THR A 4 28.26 30.20 -37.70
C THR A 4 27.13 30.06 -36.67
N ALA A 5 26.19 29.16 -36.91
CA ALA A 5 25.12 28.83 -35.98
C ALA A 5 25.66 27.88 -34.88
N SER A 6 25.67 28.35 -33.64
CA SER A 6 25.92 27.53 -32.45
C SER A 6 24.73 26.61 -32.14
N PRO A 7 24.95 25.36 -31.73
CA PRO A 7 23.88 24.48 -31.25
C PRO A 7 23.46 24.89 -29.83
N ALA A 8 22.15 24.94 -29.58
CA ALA A 8 21.57 25.28 -28.28
C ALA A 8 21.94 24.26 -27.19
N PRO A 9 22.12 24.69 -25.92
CA PRO A 9 22.43 23.78 -24.82
C PRO A 9 21.18 22.96 -24.45
N LYS A 10 21.37 21.64 -24.29
CA LYS A 10 20.34 20.74 -23.74
C LYS A 10 19.94 21.22 -22.33
N PRO A 11 18.64 21.19 -21.98
CA PRO A 11 18.21 21.49 -20.61
C PRO A 11 18.81 20.46 -19.63
N PRO A 12 19.19 20.88 -18.40
CA PRO A 12 19.77 19.98 -17.40
C PRO A 12 18.78 18.87 -17.02
N PRO A 13 19.27 17.66 -16.68
CA PRO A 13 18.43 16.61 -16.13
C PRO A 13 17.83 17.11 -14.81
N GLN A 14 16.50 17.26 -14.77
CA GLN A 14 15.78 17.59 -13.55
C GLN A 14 15.99 16.46 -12.52
N PRO A 15 16.28 16.77 -11.24
CA PRO A 15 16.35 15.79 -10.18
C PRO A 15 14.93 15.24 -9.91
N ALA A 16 14.69 14.00 -10.30
CA ALA A 16 13.44 13.29 -10.11
C ALA A 16 13.39 12.63 -8.73
N ASP A 17 13.34 13.41 -7.65
CA ASP A 17 13.19 12.87 -6.29
C ASP A 17 12.31 13.79 -5.41
N SER A 18 11.05 13.92 -5.84
CA SER A 18 9.94 14.23 -4.95
C SER A 18 8.81 13.29 -5.35
N PRO A 19 8.15 12.56 -4.43
CA PRO A 19 7.01 11.74 -4.80
C PRO A 19 5.94 12.69 -5.32
N GLY A 20 5.79 12.73 -6.65
CA GLY A 20 4.83 13.58 -7.31
C GLY A 20 3.40 13.25 -6.87
N PRO A 21 2.42 14.09 -7.22
CA PRO A 21 1.02 13.78 -6.95
C PRO A 21 0.65 12.43 -7.57
N PHE A 22 -0.13 11.63 -6.84
CA PHE A 22 -0.55 10.30 -7.30
C PHE A 22 -1.26 10.40 -8.66
N PRO A 23 -0.82 9.64 -9.69
CA PRO A 23 -1.44 9.70 -11.00
C PRO A 23 -2.75 8.91 -11.02
N PHE A 24 -3.87 9.62 -10.83
CA PHE A 24 -5.19 9.01 -10.89
C PHE A 24 -5.50 8.45 -12.30
N PRO A 25 -6.12 7.26 -12.41
CA PRO A 25 -6.44 6.64 -13.69
C PRO A 25 -7.56 7.42 -14.39
N ARG A 26 -7.63 7.30 -15.73
CA ARG A 26 -8.66 7.98 -16.53
C ARG A 26 -10.09 7.71 -16.04
N ALA A 27 -10.36 6.51 -15.53
CA ALA A 27 -11.66 6.13 -14.96
C ALA A 27 -12.06 7.00 -13.76
N TYR A 28 -11.10 7.47 -12.95
CA TYR A 28 -11.34 8.34 -11.80
C TYR A 28 -11.83 9.74 -12.20
N HIS A 29 -11.64 10.16 -13.46
CA HIS A 29 -12.19 11.44 -13.96
C HIS A 29 -13.54 11.26 -14.69
N PHE A 30 -14.10 10.05 -14.68
CA PHE A 30 -15.39 9.76 -15.32
C PHE A 30 -16.53 9.84 -14.28
N PRO A 31 -17.52 10.73 -14.43
CA PRO A 31 -18.54 10.93 -13.39
C PRO A 31 -19.32 9.68 -13.00
N ALA A 32 -19.67 8.82 -13.97
CA ALA A 32 -20.41 7.59 -13.69
C ALA A 32 -19.59 6.57 -12.89
N PHE A 33 -18.26 6.73 -12.79
CA PHE A 33 -17.42 5.89 -11.95
C PHE A 33 -17.69 6.05 -10.45
N PHE A 34 -18.23 7.21 -10.03
CA PHE A 34 -18.64 7.48 -8.64
C PHE A 34 -20.11 7.13 -8.36
N THR A 35 -20.82 6.61 -9.37
CA THR A 35 -22.21 6.22 -9.23
C THR A 35 -22.32 4.72 -9.39
N ARG A 36 -22.96 4.06 -8.41
CA ARG A 36 -23.22 2.62 -8.46
C ARG A 36 -23.94 2.23 -9.75
N GLN A 37 -23.35 1.31 -10.52
CA GLN A 37 -23.97 0.80 -11.73
C GLN A 37 -25.09 -0.19 -11.40
N THR A 38 -26.22 -0.11 -12.10
CA THR A 38 -27.39 -0.98 -11.90
C THR A 38 -27.18 -2.37 -12.48
N ASN A 39 -26.46 -2.47 -13.60
CA ASN A 39 -26.09 -3.74 -14.21
C ASN A 39 -24.99 -4.42 -13.37
N LEU A 40 -25.21 -5.67 -12.94
CA LEU A 40 -24.30 -6.41 -12.06
C LEU A 40 -22.91 -6.63 -12.68
N THR A 41 -22.83 -6.93 -13.98
CA THR A 41 -21.55 -7.13 -14.68
C THR A 41 -20.76 -5.83 -14.73
N THR A 42 -21.42 -4.71 -15.05
CA THR A 42 -20.79 -3.40 -15.06
C THR A 42 -20.39 -2.94 -13.67
N HIS A 43 -21.23 -3.23 -12.65
CA HIS A 43 -20.93 -2.95 -11.24
C HIS A 43 -19.70 -3.73 -10.77
N HIS A 44 -19.61 -5.02 -11.08
CA HIS A 44 -18.43 -5.82 -10.78
C HIS A 44 -17.17 -5.23 -11.43
N ALA A 45 -17.22 -4.87 -12.72
CA ALA A 45 -16.09 -4.24 -13.40
C ALA A 45 -15.72 -2.87 -12.80
N GLN A 46 -16.71 -2.11 -12.32
CA GLN A 46 -16.49 -0.87 -11.58
C GLN A 46 -15.76 -1.14 -10.25
N LEU A 47 -16.22 -2.12 -9.46
CA LEU A 47 -15.58 -2.51 -8.20
C LEU A 47 -14.15 -3.01 -8.41
N SER A 48 -13.88 -3.79 -9.46
CA SER A 48 -12.52 -4.23 -9.80
C SER A 48 -11.59 -3.06 -10.10
N LYS A 49 -12.07 -2.05 -10.85
CA LYS A 49 -11.31 -0.82 -11.13
C LYS A 49 -11.07 0.02 -9.87
N TRP A 50 -12.08 0.11 -9.00
CA TRP A 50 -11.94 0.78 -7.72
C TRP A 50 -10.94 0.08 -6.81
N SER A 51 -10.99 -1.25 -6.72
CA SER A 51 -10.00 -2.05 -5.95
C SER A 51 -8.58 -1.77 -6.43
N ALA A 52 -8.34 -1.82 -7.76
CA ALA A 52 -7.03 -1.50 -8.33
C ALA A 52 -6.56 -0.07 -7.99
N LEU A 53 -7.47 0.92 -8.02
CA LEU A 53 -7.19 2.30 -7.64
C LEU A 53 -6.82 2.41 -6.15
N VAL A 54 -7.61 1.80 -5.27
CA VAL A 54 -7.35 1.81 -3.81
C VAL A 54 -5.99 1.20 -3.51
N LEU A 55 -5.65 0.06 -4.12
CA LEU A 55 -4.37 -0.60 -3.91
C LEU A 55 -3.20 0.24 -4.44
N ALA A 56 -3.35 0.87 -5.61
CA ALA A 56 -2.32 1.74 -6.18
C ALA A 56 -2.10 3.01 -5.33
N TYR A 57 -3.19 3.63 -4.86
CA TYR A 57 -3.15 4.80 -3.99
C TYR A 57 -2.53 4.45 -2.64
N ALA A 58 -2.97 3.36 -2.03
CA ALA A 58 -2.43 2.85 -0.77
C ALA A 58 -0.93 2.54 -0.88
N ARG A 59 -0.49 1.93 -1.97
CA ARG A 59 0.94 1.71 -2.24
C ARG A 59 1.73 3.00 -2.38
N HIS A 60 1.20 3.99 -3.11
CA HIS A 60 1.88 5.27 -3.33
C HIS A 60 2.08 6.06 -2.04
N HIS A 61 1.04 6.13 -1.21
CA HIS A 61 1.05 6.85 0.05
C HIS A 61 1.50 5.99 1.25
N ARG A 62 1.89 4.72 1.01
CA ARG A 62 2.23 3.71 2.03
C ARG A 62 1.17 3.57 3.12
N ILE A 63 -0.09 3.61 2.71
CA ILE A 63 -1.24 3.43 3.60
C ILE A 63 -1.47 1.93 3.77
N PHE A 64 -1.40 1.46 5.00
CA PHE A 64 -1.75 0.08 5.35
C PHE A 64 -3.09 -0.01 6.05
N ARG A 65 -3.47 1.03 6.81
CA ARG A 65 -4.74 1.14 7.52
C ARG A 65 -5.58 2.26 6.93
N LEU A 66 -6.80 1.94 6.53
CA LEU A 66 -7.77 2.87 5.98
C LEU A 66 -8.89 3.06 7.00
N HIS A 67 -9.06 4.28 7.48
CA HIS A 67 -10.22 4.66 8.29
C HIS A 67 -11.34 5.10 7.35
N LEU A 68 -12.50 4.42 7.32
CA LEU A 68 -13.58 4.75 6.39
C LEU A 68 -14.07 6.19 6.59
N SER A 69 -14.22 6.60 7.85
CA SER A 69 -14.60 7.96 8.25
C SER A 69 -13.71 9.04 7.60
N ALA A 70 -12.39 8.91 7.73
CA ALA A 70 -11.44 9.86 7.14
C ALA A 70 -11.25 9.67 5.62
N ALA A 71 -11.33 8.43 5.13
CA ALA A 71 -11.12 8.12 3.73
C ALA A 71 -12.25 8.68 2.85
N ALA A 72 -13.49 8.74 3.34
CA ALA A 72 -14.62 9.26 2.59
C ALA A 72 -14.41 10.72 2.11
N ASP A 73 -13.70 11.53 2.89
CA ASP A 73 -13.37 12.91 2.56
C ASP A 73 -12.00 13.08 1.86
N SER A 74 -11.24 11.99 1.75
CA SER A 74 -9.93 11.99 1.09
C SER A 74 -10.06 12.03 -0.43
N ASP A 75 -8.97 12.43 -1.10
CA ASP A 75 -8.89 12.44 -2.56
C ASP A 75 -9.04 11.03 -3.18
N LEU A 76 -8.95 9.95 -2.39
CA LEU A 76 -9.20 8.61 -2.89
C LEU A 76 -10.66 8.41 -3.31
N PHE A 77 -11.63 8.86 -2.51
CA PHE A 77 -13.05 8.66 -2.77
C PHE A 77 -13.79 9.94 -3.17
N SER A 78 -13.15 11.10 -3.06
CA SER A 78 -13.70 12.41 -3.42
C SER A 78 -12.88 13.09 -4.51
N ASN A 79 -13.47 13.22 -5.71
CA ASN A 79 -12.88 13.94 -6.82
C ASN A 79 -13.46 15.36 -6.90
N ARG A 80 -12.70 16.32 -6.35
CA ARG A 80 -13.07 17.74 -6.35
C ARG A 80 -13.13 18.35 -7.76
N ARG A 81 -12.37 17.82 -8.72
CA ARG A 81 -12.31 18.36 -10.11
C ARG A 81 -13.60 18.12 -10.88
N ILE A 82 -14.31 17.04 -10.60
CA ILE A 82 -15.61 16.73 -11.24
C ILE A 82 -16.78 16.85 -10.27
N HIS A 83 -16.54 17.34 -9.04
CA HIS A 83 -17.51 17.44 -7.96
C HIS A 83 -18.27 16.15 -7.69
N ARG A 84 -17.56 15.01 -7.67
CA ARG A 84 -18.14 13.69 -7.38
C ARG A 84 -17.41 13.04 -6.21
N ARG A 85 -18.17 12.33 -5.38
CA ARG A 85 -17.65 11.49 -4.30
C ARG A 85 -18.40 10.18 -4.25
N LEU A 86 -17.74 9.12 -3.80
CA LEU A 86 -18.34 7.83 -3.57
C LEU A 86 -19.13 7.86 -2.26
N SER A 87 -20.30 7.23 -2.21
CA SER A 87 -21.09 7.21 -0.98
C SER A 87 -20.44 6.29 0.06
N PRO A 88 -20.60 6.55 1.38
CA PRO A 88 -20.08 5.64 2.41
C PRO A 88 -20.64 4.21 2.32
N ALA A 89 -21.83 4.03 1.74
CA ALA A 89 -22.40 2.71 1.50
C ALA A 89 -21.66 1.97 0.37
N ASP A 90 -21.36 2.67 -0.73
CA ASP A 90 -20.61 2.11 -1.86
C ASP A 90 -19.14 1.86 -1.51
N ILE A 91 -18.54 2.68 -0.64
CA ILE A 91 -17.20 2.44 -0.09
C ILE A 91 -17.17 1.13 0.70
N ARG A 92 -18.18 0.87 1.53
CA ARG A 92 -18.29 -0.40 2.27
C ARG A 92 -18.45 -1.60 1.32
N ASP A 93 -19.33 -1.49 0.32
CA ASP A 93 -19.51 -2.55 -0.70
C ASP A 93 -18.19 -2.84 -1.44
N LEU A 94 -17.41 -1.80 -1.76
CA LEU A 94 -16.08 -1.93 -2.32
C LEU A 94 -15.08 -2.63 -1.37
N LEU A 95 -15.05 -2.26 -0.10
CA LEU A 95 -14.14 -2.88 0.86
C LEU A 95 -14.53 -4.33 1.15
N ASP A 96 -15.83 -4.65 1.14
CA ASP A 96 -16.32 -6.02 1.22
C ASP A 96 -15.94 -6.84 -0.02
N PHE A 97 -15.98 -6.24 -1.21
CA PHE A 97 -15.47 -6.85 -2.43
C PHE A 97 -13.96 -7.14 -2.31
N MET A 98 -13.17 -6.18 -1.84
CA MET A 98 -11.73 -6.36 -1.60
C MET A 98 -11.44 -7.40 -0.52
N ARG A 99 -12.29 -7.49 0.51
CA ARG A 99 -12.18 -8.50 1.57
C ARG A 99 -12.36 -9.91 1.02
N ARG A 100 -13.32 -10.11 0.12
CA ARG A 100 -13.55 -11.41 -0.54
C ARG A 100 -12.35 -11.84 -1.40
N ASP A 101 -11.63 -10.87 -1.97
CA ASP A 101 -10.39 -11.09 -2.73
C ASP A 101 -9.14 -11.26 -1.84
N GLY A 102 -9.28 -11.17 -0.51
CA GLY A 102 -8.15 -11.23 0.44
C GLY A 102 -7.26 -9.97 0.41
N ARG A 103 -7.70 -8.91 -0.27
CA ARG A 103 -6.99 -7.63 -0.40
C ARG A 103 -7.30 -6.65 0.72
N ALA A 104 -8.32 -6.92 1.52
CA ALA A 104 -8.71 -6.11 2.67
C ALA A 104 -9.14 -6.95 3.87
N GLU A 105 -8.89 -6.46 5.08
CA GLU A 105 -9.26 -7.12 6.33
C GLU A 105 -9.74 -6.08 7.35
N TYR A 106 -10.92 -6.27 7.93
CA TYR A 106 -11.42 -5.36 8.97
C TYR A 106 -10.68 -5.65 10.28
N LEU A 107 -10.11 -4.61 10.91
CA LEU A 107 -9.31 -4.75 12.12
C LEU A 107 -10.16 -5.21 13.30
N ASP A 108 -11.38 -4.69 13.39
CA ASP A 108 -12.27 -4.95 14.50
C ASP A 108 -13.69 -5.24 14.01
N ALA A 109 -14.19 -6.41 14.37
CA ALA A 109 -15.60 -6.77 14.15
C ALA A 109 -16.51 -6.13 15.22
N LYS A 110 -15.94 -5.63 16.33
CA LYS A 110 -16.69 -4.98 17.43
C LYS A 110 -16.83 -3.47 17.22
N ASP A 111 -15.80 -2.79 16.73
CA ASP A 111 -15.80 -1.34 16.47
C ASP A 111 -16.24 -1.01 15.03
N SER A 112 -17.51 -1.28 14.74
CA SER A 112 -18.26 -0.78 13.55
C SER A 112 -17.64 -1.03 12.16
N GLY A 113 -16.53 -1.75 12.06
CA GLY A 113 -15.75 -1.92 10.84
C GLY A 113 -15.16 -0.61 10.30
N ASP A 114 -14.83 0.39 11.15
CA ASP A 114 -14.33 1.69 10.67
C ASP A 114 -12.88 1.62 10.17
N VAL A 115 -12.08 0.69 10.67
CA VAL A 115 -10.66 0.52 10.28
C VAL A 115 -10.46 -0.75 9.47
N VAL A 116 -9.89 -0.59 8.28
CA VAL A 116 -9.65 -1.68 7.33
C VAL A 116 -8.18 -1.72 6.94
N PHE A 117 -7.55 -2.87 7.11
CA PHE A 117 -6.25 -3.14 6.51
C PHE A 117 -6.37 -3.29 5.00
N VAL A 118 -5.49 -2.62 4.26
CA VAL A 118 -5.41 -2.71 2.81
C VAL A 118 -4.09 -3.39 2.44
N HIS A 119 -4.21 -4.57 1.83
CA HIS A 119 -3.08 -5.38 1.38
C HIS A 119 -2.76 -5.08 -0.09
N TRP A 120 -2.13 -3.92 -0.33
CA TRP A 120 -1.58 -3.55 -1.65
C TRP A 120 -0.44 -4.46 -2.11
N ARG A 121 0.14 -5.22 -1.18
CA ARG A 121 1.03 -6.36 -1.42
C ARG A 121 0.67 -7.48 -0.45
N MET A 122 0.75 -8.72 -0.90
CA MET A 122 0.38 -9.88 -0.10
C MET A 122 1.39 -10.13 1.03
N PRO A 123 0.95 -10.67 2.18
CA PRO A 123 1.86 -11.07 3.26
C PRO A 123 2.97 -12.02 2.80
N ASP A 124 2.70 -12.94 1.85
CA ASP A 124 3.71 -13.83 1.26
C ASP A 124 4.78 -13.09 0.45
N GLU A 125 4.39 -12.04 -0.27
CA GLU A 125 5.34 -11.20 -1.01
C GLU A 125 6.20 -10.38 -0.05
N TRP A 126 5.61 -9.88 1.04
CA TRP A 126 6.36 -9.23 2.11
C TRP A 126 7.36 -10.19 2.78
N ALA A 127 6.95 -11.43 3.03
CA ALA A 127 7.83 -12.46 3.58
C ALA A 127 9.04 -12.68 2.66
N ALA A 128 8.84 -12.73 1.35
CA ALA A 128 9.93 -12.86 0.37
C ALA A 128 10.88 -11.65 0.38
N ILE A 129 10.38 -10.42 0.56
CA ILE A 129 11.23 -9.23 0.66
C ILE A 129 12.04 -9.24 1.95
N VAL A 130 11.41 -9.61 3.07
CA VAL A 130 12.11 -9.74 4.36
C VAL A 130 13.22 -10.77 4.25
N GLU A 131 12.93 -11.92 3.64
CA GLU A 131 13.92 -12.97 3.42
C GLU A 131 15.09 -12.48 2.56
N ALA A 132 14.80 -11.85 1.41
CA ALA A 132 15.84 -11.29 0.54
C ALA A 132 16.68 -10.22 1.25
N TYR A 133 16.05 -9.35 2.04
CA TYR A 133 16.78 -8.35 2.83
C TYR A 133 17.73 -8.99 3.85
N VAL A 134 17.29 -10.03 4.56
CA VAL A 134 18.13 -10.73 5.55
C VAL A 134 19.30 -11.45 4.89
N GLU A 135 19.08 -12.01 3.70
CA GLU A 135 20.12 -12.63 2.89
C GLU A 135 21.15 -11.60 2.38
N ASP A 136 20.69 -10.50 1.80
CA ASP A 136 21.54 -9.44 1.26
C ASP A 136 22.32 -8.68 2.35
N SER A 137 21.71 -8.51 3.53
CA SER A 137 22.35 -7.84 4.68
C SER A 137 23.27 -8.76 5.48
N GLY A 138 23.33 -10.06 5.17
CA GLY A 138 24.15 -11.03 5.89
C GLY A 138 23.70 -11.27 7.33
N GLN A 139 22.44 -10.96 7.67
CA GLN A 139 21.91 -11.07 9.03
C GLN A 139 21.29 -12.44 9.35
N LYS A 140 21.54 -13.45 8.51
CA LYS A 140 21.16 -14.85 8.79
C LYS A 140 21.83 -15.32 10.09
N GLY A 141 21.05 -15.96 10.96
CA GLY A 141 21.48 -16.37 12.31
C GLY A 141 21.42 -15.27 13.37
N GLY A 142 21.23 -14.02 12.97
CA GLY A 142 21.05 -12.87 13.84
C GLY A 142 19.63 -12.73 14.39
N VAL A 143 19.51 -11.88 15.41
CA VAL A 143 18.25 -11.44 15.99
C VAL A 143 18.02 -9.99 15.57
N LEU A 144 16.84 -9.70 15.05
CA LEU A 144 16.38 -8.35 14.72
C LEU A 144 15.07 -8.07 15.44
N THR A 145 14.87 -6.84 15.87
CA THR A 145 13.59 -6.36 16.39
C THR A 145 12.69 -5.90 15.26
N LEU A 146 11.36 -5.88 15.49
CA LEU A 146 10.44 -5.28 14.53
C LEU A 146 10.80 -3.82 14.25
N TYR A 147 11.21 -3.07 15.27
CA TYR A 147 11.63 -1.68 15.12
C TYR A 147 12.81 -1.52 14.16
N GLU A 148 13.84 -2.39 14.26
CA GLU A 148 14.97 -2.35 13.32
C GLU A 148 14.54 -2.65 11.88
N LEU A 149 13.54 -3.53 11.71
CA LEU A 149 12.99 -3.86 10.39
C LEU A 149 12.08 -2.76 9.81
N THR A 150 11.33 -2.05 10.64
CA THR A 150 10.38 -1.01 10.18
C THR A 150 10.99 0.39 10.16
N GLU A 151 11.91 0.70 11.07
CA GLU A 151 12.43 2.04 11.32
C GLU A 151 13.96 2.09 11.45
N GLY A 152 14.63 0.95 11.48
CA GLY A 152 16.08 0.89 11.60
C GLY A 152 16.83 1.56 10.45
N GLU A 153 18.02 2.07 10.73
CA GLU A 153 18.83 2.74 9.71
C GLU A 153 19.20 1.82 8.54
N ALA A 154 19.41 0.54 8.82
CA ALA A 154 19.74 -0.47 7.82
C ALA A 154 18.61 -0.71 6.82
N THR A 155 17.35 -0.43 7.18
CA THR A 155 16.20 -0.59 6.28
C THR A 155 15.86 0.69 5.52
N LYS A 156 16.50 1.84 5.82
CA LYS A 156 16.28 3.10 5.11
C LYS A 156 16.54 2.91 3.60
N GLY A 157 15.57 3.29 2.78
CA GLY A 157 15.61 3.10 1.32
C GLY A 157 15.10 1.73 0.83
N THR A 158 14.86 0.78 1.74
CA THR A 158 14.22 -0.50 1.39
C THR A 158 12.70 -0.40 1.44
N GLN A 159 12.02 -1.44 0.94
CA GLN A 159 10.57 -1.52 1.01
C GLN A 159 10.06 -1.88 2.42
N LEU A 160 10.93 -2.33 3.33
CA LEU A 160 10.57 -2.69 4.70
C LEU A 160 10.40 -1.44 5.58
N ASN A 161 11.09 -0.35 5.27
CA ASN A 161 10.97 0.87 6.05
C ASN A 161 9.55 1.46 5.97
N GLY A 162 8.99 1.79 7.12
CA GLY A 162 7.63 2.30 7.28
C GLY A 162 6.53 1.28 6.96
N ILE A 163 6.82 -0.03 6.95
CA ILE A 163 5.76 -1.05 6.91
C ILE A 163 5.00 -1.06 8.24
N ASP A 164 3.71 -1.33 8.17
CA ASP A 164 2.88 -1.53 9.36
C ASP A 164 3.29 -2.78 10.14
N SER A 165 3.45 -2.66 11.47
CA SER A 165 3.90 -3.76 12.33
C SER A 165 3.02 -5.00 12.26
N GLN A 166 1.70 -4.85 12.06
CA GLN A 166 0.79 -6.00 11.93
C GLN A 166 0.96 -6.69 10.57
N VAL A 167 1.21 -5.93 9.51
CA VAL A 167 1.51 -6.49 8.18
C VAL A 167 2.85 -7.23 8.21
N LEU A 168 3.86 -6.64 8.87
CA LEU A 168 5.15 -7.29 9.08
C LEU A 168 4.99 -8.58 9.89
N LEU A 169 4.23 -8.57 10.98
CA LEU A 169 3.97 -9.78 11.77
C LEU A 169 3.30 -10.88 10.95
N LYS A 170 2.32 -10.56 10.10
CA LYS A 170 1.70 -11.54 9.20
C LYS A 170 2.73 -12.14 8.23
N ALA A 171 3.62 -11.32 7.69
CA ALA A 171 4.71 -11.77 6.82
C ALA A 171 5.74 -12.65 7.57
N LEU A 172 6.16 -12.25 8.77
CA LEU A 172 7.08 -13.02 9.60
C LEU A 172 6.48 -14.38 10.01
N ASN A 173 5.18 -14.44 10.33
CA ASN A 173 4.49 -15.70 10.62
C ASN A 173 4.55 -16.69 9.45
N ILE A 174 4.57 -16.20 8.21
CA ILE A 174 4.76 -17.06 7.03
C ILE A 174 6.19 -17.62 7.01
N LEU A 175 7.20 -16.80 7.29
CA LEU A 175 8.59 -17.27 7.39
C LEU A 175 8.78 -18.28 8.54
N VAL A 176 8.10 -18.08 9.67
CA VAL A 176 8.08 -19.04 10.79
C VAL A 176 7.51 -20.39 10.35
N LYS A 177 6.36 -20.38 9.67
CA LYS A 177 5.75 -21.61 9.13
C LYS A 177 6.65 -22.31 8.10
N ARG A 178 7.48 -21.56 7.38
CA ARG A 178 8.48 -22.07 6.43
C ARG A 178 9.77 -22.53 7.12
N GLY A 179 9.90 -22.37 8.44
CA GLY A 179 11.09 -22.74 9.21
C GLY A 179 12.30 -21.82 9.00
N LYS A 180 12.10 -20.63 8.41
CA LYS A 180 13.17 -19.66 8.10
C LYS A 180 13.33 -18.56 9.15
N ALA A 181 12.35 -18.42 10.05
CA ALA A 181 12.39 -17.44 11.11
C ALA A 181 11.73 -17.98 12.39
N GLN A 182 12.00 -17.35 13.52
CA GLN A 182 11.32 -17.57 14.79
C GLN A 182 11.06 -16.24 15.47
N ILE A 183 9.79 -15.94 15.75
CA ILE A 183 9.39 -14.74 16.49
C ILE A 183 9.44 -15.06 17.99
N PHE A 184 9.93 -14.12 18.80
CA PHE A 184 10.00 -14.23 20.26
C PHE A 184 9.84 -12.86 20.91
N GLY A 185 9.56 -12.83 22.22
CA GLY A 185 9.35 -11.60 22.99
C GLY A 185 7.92 -11.42 23.47
N GLN A 186 7.66 -10.27 24.10
CA GLN A 186 6.35 -9.83 24.58
C GLN A 186 5.91 -8.59 23.79
N GLU A 187 4.62 -8.23 23.84
CA GLU A 187 3.92 -7.30 22.93
C GLU A 187 4.70 -6.02 22.55
N ASP A 188 5.48 -5.42 23.46
CA ASP A 188 6.26 -4.20 23.22
C ASP A 188 7.71 -4.43 22.74
N SER A 189 8.22 -5.66 22.80
CA SER A 189 9.59 -6.02 22.44
C SER A 189 9.64 -7.34 21.67
N LEU A 190 9.00 -7.34 20.50
CA LEU A 190 9.00 -8.47 19.57
C LEU A 190 10.32 -8.50 18.79
N GLY A 191 11.06 -9.60 18.98
CA GLY A 191 12.25 -9.98 18.23
C GLY A 191 11.94 -11.09 17.24
N VAL A 192 12.71 -11.14 16.16
CA VAL A 192 12.70 -12.22 15.18
C VAL A 192 14.12 -12.69 14.92
N LYS A 193 14.31 -14.00 15.04
CA LYS A 193 15.55 -14.68 14.66
C LYS A 193 15.37 -15.27 13.28
N PHE A 194 16.30 -15.03 12.37
CA PHE A 194 16.31 -15.65 11.04
C PHE A 194 17.31 -16.81 11.01
N PHE A 195 17.00 -17.85 10.24
CA PHE A 195 17.83 -19.05 10.08
C PHE A 195 18.44 -19.13 8.68
#